data_AF-A0A2V2DRZ8-F1
#
_entry.id   AF-A0A2V2DRZ8-F1
#
_cell.length_a   1.000
_cell.length_b   1.000
_cell.length_c   1.000
_cell.angle_alpha   90.00
_cell.angle_beta   90.00
_cell.angle_gamma   90.00
#
_symmetry.space_group_name_H-M   'P 1'
#
loop_
_entity.id
_entity.type
_entity.pdbx_description
1 polymer ?
#
loop_
_entity_poly.entity_id
_entity_poly.type
_entity_poly.pdbx_seq_one_letter_code
_entity_poly.pdbx_strand_id
1 'polypeptide(L)' 'MRPLKETVSITIDGDVLKNARLLAEEEDRSLSQYINLILKRHIEKLKLDEKSR' A
#
# COMPACT_ATOMS: atom_id res chain seq x y z
N MET A 1 -18.68 13.83 -6.31
CA MET A 1 -18.45 13.14 -5.01
C MET A 1 -17.15 12.38 -5.13
N ARG A 2 -16.16 12.63 -4.26
CA ARG A 2 -14.93 11.82 -4.26
C ARG A 2 -15.32 10.41 -3.79
N PRO A 3 -14.83 9.32 -4.41
CA PRO A 3 -15.19 7.98 -3.99
C PRO A 3 -14.77 7.84 -2.52
N LEU A 4 -15.74 7.46 -1.68
CA LEU A 4 -15.49 7.05 -0.31
C LEU A 4 -14.49 5.90 -0.39
N LYS A 5 -13.37 5.99 0.34
CA LYS A 5 -12.34 4.95 0.34
C LYS A 5 -13.03 3.60 0.59
N GLU A 6 -12.86 2.65 -0.33
CA GLU A 6 -13.43 1.31 -0.15
C GLU A 6 -12.56 0.53 0.83
N THR A 7 -13.21 -0.14 1.78
CA THR A 7 -12.53 -1.04 2.72
C THR A 7 -12.54 -2.43 2.12
N VAL A 8 -11.37 -3.02 1.93
CA VAL A 8 -11.20 -4.37 1.43
C VAL A 8 -10.52 -5.23 2.49
N SER A 9 -10.98 -6.47 2.64
CA SER A 9 -10.28 -7.47 3.44
C SER A 9 -9.37 -8.27 2.53
N ILE A 10 -8.08 -8.31 2.86
CA ILE A 10 -7.06 -9.05 2.10
C ILE A 10 -6.31 -9.97 3.04
N THR A 11 -5.92 -11.14 2.52
CA THR A 11 -5.03 -12.05 3.24
C THR A 11 -3.59 -11.72 2.86
N ILE A 12 -2.73 -11.57 3.87
CA ILE A 12 -1.31 -11.24 3.72
C ILE A 12 -0.54 -12.19 4.64
N ASP A 13 0.64 -12.61 4.21
CA ASP A 13 1.54 -13.41 5.04
C ASP A 13 1.90 -12.67 6.34
N GLY A 14 2.02 -13.43 7.44
CA GLY A 14 2.18 -12.87 8.78
C GLY A 14 3.51 -12.12 8.98
N ASP A 15 4.57 -12.54 8.30
CA ASP A 15 5.87 -11.89 8.28
C ASP A 15 5.81 -10.53 7.55
N VAL A 16 5.13 -10.48 6.40
CA VAL A 16 4.89 -9.25 5.65
C VAL A 16 4.05 -8.28 6.48
N LEU A 17 2.99 -8.75 7.13
CA LEU A 17 2.15 -7.94 8.02
C LEU A 17 2.95 -7.33 9.17
N LYS A 18 3.83 -8.13 9.79
CA LYS A 18 4.68 -7.68 10.90
C LYS A 18 5.63 -6.58 10.45
N ASN A 19 6.30 -6.76 9.32
CA ASN A 19 7.23 -5.77 8.76
C ASN A 19 6.49 -4.49 8.35
N ALA A 20 5.34 -4.62 7.68
CA ALA A 20 4.53 -3.48 7.27
C ALA A 20 4.05 -2.65 8.49
N ARG A 21 3.75 -3.32 9.61
CA ARG A 21 3.34 -2.65 10.85
C ARG A 21 4.49 -1.88 11.50
N LEU A 22 5.68 -2.47 11.56
CA LEU A 22 6.88 -1.80 12.09
C LEU A 22 7.20 -0.54 11.27
N LEU A 23 7.23 -0.67 9.95
CA LEU A 23 7.52 0.44 9.04
C LEU A 23 6.45 1.56 9.12
N ALA A 24 5.18 1.17 9.30
CA ALA A 24 4.11 2.15 9.50
C ALA A 24 4.26 2.92 10.83
N GLU A 25 4.69 2.24 11.88
CA GLU A 25 4.94 2.84 13.19
C GLU A 25 6.14 3.79 13.16
N GLU A 26 7.22 3.42 12.47
CA GLU A 26 8.39 4.29 12.25
C GLU A 26 8.03 5.57 11.48
N GLU A 27 7.04 5.53 10.59
CA GLU A 27 6.57 6.70 9.83
C GLU A 27 5.40 7.48 10.50
N ASP A 28 5.01 7.12 11.73
CA ASP A 28 3.85 7.69 12.46
C ASP A 28 2.55 7.62 11.63
N ARG A 29 2.28 6.44 11.04
CA ARG A 29 1.15 6.21 10.13
C ARG A 29 0.36 4.96 10.48
N SER A 30 -0.92 4.98 10.12
CA SER A 30 -1.73 3.75 10.20
C SER A 30 -1.27 2.72 9.16
N LEU A 31 -1.34 1.44 9.52
CA LEU A 31 -1.03 0.33 8.63
C LEU A 31 -1.78 0.42 7.29
N SER A 32 -3.08 0.74 7.33
CA SER A 32 -3.90 0.89 6.12
C SER A 32 -3.40 2.02 5.21
N GLN A 33 -2.94 3.12 5.79
CA GLN A 33 -2.35 4.23 5.04
C GLN A 33 -0.99 3.85 4.44
N TYR A 34 -0.17 3.12 5.19
CA TYR A 34 1.12 2.63 4.74
C TYR A 34 0.98 1.66 3.57
N ILE A 35 0.12 0.64 3.69
CA ILE A 35 -0.18 -0.32 2.62
C ILE A 35 -0.69 0.42 1.37
N ASN A 36 -1.62 1.36 1.53
CA ASN A 36 -2.14 2.13 0.41
C ASN A 36 -1.06 2.95 -0.31
N LEU A 37 -0.10 3.52 0.42
CA LEU A 37 1.02 4.25 -0.17
C LEU A 37 1.92 3.33 -1.00
N ILE A 38 2.26 2.15 -0.47
CA ILE A 38 3.07 1.16 -1.19
C ILE A 38 2.36 0.71 -2.46
N LEU A 39 1.08 0.36 -2.37
CA LEU A 39 0.29 -0.07 -3.52
C LEU A 39 0.23 1.00 -4.61
N LYS A 40 0.01 2.27 -4.23
CA LYS A 40 0.05 3.39 -5.19
C LYS A 40 1.39 3.48 -5.91
N ARG A 41 2.49 3.48 -5.16
CA ARG A 41 3.85 3.53 -5.72
C ARG A 41 4.13 2.34 -6.64
N HIS A 42 3.67 1.15 -6.28
CA HIS A 42 3.83 -0.06 -7.09
C HIS A 42 3.08 0.06 -8.41
N ILE A 43 1.81 0.49 -8.39
CA ILE A 43 1.00 0.73 -9.59
C ILE A 43 1.61 1.81 -10.47
N GLU A 44 2.13 2.90 -9.89
CA GLU A 44 2.79 3.97 -10.65
C GLU A 44 4.05 3.48 -11.36
N LYS A 45 4.86 2.63 -10.70
CA LYS A 45 6.03 2.01 -11.33
C LYS A 45 5.63 1.12 -12.51
N LEU A 46 4.64 0.25 -12.34
CA LEU A 46 4.15 -0.61 -13.42
C LEU A 46 3.69 0.21 -14.64
N LYS A 47 2.94 1.29 -14.40
CA LYS A 47 2.49 2.19 -15.47
C LYS A 47 3.62 2.93 -16.17
N LEU A 48 4.70 3.26 -15.47
CA LEU A 48 5.87 3.92 -16.05
C LEU A 48 6.66 2.96 -16.94
N ASP A 49 6.79 1.71 -16.50
CA ASP A 49 7.44 0.63 -17.26
C ASP A 49 6.65 0.28 -18.53
N GLU A 50 5.31 0.27 -18.45
CA GLU A 50 4.43 0.10 -19.63
C GLU A 50 4.55 1.24 -20.64
N LYS A 51 4.75 2.48 -20.20
CA LYS A 51 4.90 3.64 -21.09
C LYS A 51 6.28 3.74 -21.75
N SER A 52 7.26 3.02 -21.22
CA SER A 52 8.64 2.99 -21.74
C SER A 52 8.88 1.84 -22.72
N ARG A 53 7.86 0.99 -22.96
CA ARG A 53 7.81 -0.07 -23.97
C ARG A 53 7.00 0.37 -25.19
#